data_AF-A0A5N4E065-F1
#
_entry.id   AF-A0A5N4E065-F1
#
_cell.length_a   1.000
_cell.length_b   1.000
_cell.length_c   1.000
_cell.angle_alpha   90.00
_cell.angle_beta   90.00
_cell.angle_gamma   90.00
#
_symmetry.space_group_name_H-M   'P 1'
#
loop_
_entity.id
_entity.type
_entity.pdbx_description
1 polymer ?
#
loop_
_entity_poly.entity_id
_entity_poly.type
_entity_poly.pdbx_seq_one_letter_code
_entity_poly.pdbx_strand_id
1 'polypeptide(L)'
;MTNFSRPKRADSWLALIERGGCTFTHKINVAAEKGANGVIIYNYPGTGNKVFPMSHQGTENIVAVMIGNLKGMELLRLIQKGVYVTIIIEVGRMHMPWLSHYVMSLFTFLAATVAYLFLYCAWRPQVPNSSTRRRRQIKADVKKAIGQLQLRVLKEGDKELDPNEDSCVVCFDIYKPQDVVRILTCKHFFHKACIDPWLLAHRTCPMCKCDILKT
;
A
#
# COMPACT_ATOMS: atom_id res chain seq x y z
N MET A 1 -14.86 57.65 -14.77
CA MET A 1 -14.86 57.49 -13.29
C MET A 1 -16.10 56.70 -12.89
N THR A 2 -15.96 55.68 -12.05
CA THR A 2 -17.12 54.98 -11.46
C THR A 2 -17.75 55.89 -10.41
N ASN A 3 -18.96 56.41 -10.69
CA ASN A 3 -19.71 57.24 -9.76
C ASN A 3 -20.74 56.37 -9.02
N PHE A 4 -20.78 56.47 -7.69
CA PHE A 4 -21.66 55.70 -6.83
C PHE A 4 -22.75 56.60 -6.27
N SER A 5 -24.02 56.23 -6.48
CA SER A 5 -25.13 56.86 -5.77
C SER A 5 -25.42 56.05 -4.51
N ARG A 6 -25.08 56.60 -3.34
CA ARG A 6 -25.45 55.97 -2.05
C ARG A 6 -26.98 55.91 -1.95
N PRO A 7 -27.57 54.77 -1.56
CA PRO A 7 -29.01 54.70 -1.31
C PRO A 7 -29.40 55.64 -0.17
N LYS A 8 -30.42 56.49 -0.37
CA LYS A 8 -30.87 57.48 0.63
C LYS A 8 -31.48 56.88 1.91
N ARG A 9 -31.77 55.57 1.93
CA ARG A 9 -32.57 54.89 2.96
C ARG A 9 -31.95 53.61 3.53
N ALA A 10 -30.68 53.31 3.21
CA ALA A 10 -30.06 52.06 3.63
C ALA A 10 -28.85 52.32 4.53
N ASP A 11 -28.89 51.77 5.74
CA ASP A 11 -27.76 51.76 6.69
C ASP A 11 -26.63 50.85 6.20
N SER A 12 -26.96 49.86 5.36
CA SER A 12 -26.00 48.97 4.69
C SER A 12 -26.31 48.81 3.20
N TRP A 13 -25.27 48.70 2.37
CA TRP A 13 -25.43 48.52 0.92
C TRP A 13 -24.23 47.83 0.28
N LEU A 14 -24.47 47.17 -0.85
CA LEU A 14 -23.45 46.51 -1.66
C LEU A 14 -23.26 47.26 -2.98
N ALA A 15 -22.02 47.46 -3.39
CA ALA A 15 -21.70 48.11 -4.66
C ALA A 15 -21.72 47.07 -5.80
N LEU A 16 -22.56 47.29 -6.83
CA LEU A 16 -22.55 46.51 -8.06
C LEU A 16 -21.72 47.24 -9.12
N ILE A 17 -20.64 46.61 -9.61
CA ILE A 17 -19.63 47.26 -10.46
C ILE A 17 -19.29 46.37 -11.66
N GLU A 18 -19.21 46.95 -12.85
CA GLU A 18 -18.66 46.25 -14.01
C GLU A 18 -17.14 46.13 -13.93
N ARG A 19 -16.58 45.01 -14.38
CA ARG A 19 -15.12 44.78 -14.45
C ARG A 19 -14.36 45.91 -15.15
N GLY A 20 -14.79 46.42 -16.31
CA GLY A 20 -14.17 47.60 -16.96
C GLY A 20 -12.63 47.59 -17.09
N GLY A 21 -12.01 48.76 -17.30
CA GLY A 21 -10.57 48.90 -17.60
C GLY A 21 -9.63 49.17 -16.43
N CYS A 22 -10.14 49.32 -15.20
CA CYS A 22 -9.32 49.58 -14.00
C CYS A 22 -9.20 48.34 -13.11
N THR A 23 -8.21 48.33 -12.22
CA THR A 23 -7.88 47.17 -11.36
C THR A 23 -9.01 46.86 -10.36
N PHE A 24 -9.07 45.60 -9.89
CA PHE A 24 -9.99 45.22 -8.82
C PHE A 24 -9.76 46.04 -7.56
N THR A 25 -8.50 46.16 -7.14
CA THR A 25 -8.10 46.98 -5.98
C THR A 25 -8.69 48.39 -6.04
N HIS A 26 -8.58 49.06 -7.19
CA HIS A 26 -9.08 50.43 -7.32
C HIS A 26 -10.62 50.49 -7.12
N LYS A 27 -11.37 49.59 -7.75
CA LYS A 27 -12.84 49.56 -7.61
C LYS A 27 -13.29 49.26 -6.19
N ILE A 28 -12.64 48.28 -5.58
CA ILE A 28 -12.98 47.83 -4.23
C ILE A 28 -12.68 48.95 -3.24
N ASN A 29 -11.53 49.63 -3.35
CA ASN A 29 -11.18 50.76 -2.49
C ASN A 29 -12.15 51.94 -2.63
N VAL A 30 -12.50 52.33 -3.85
CA VAL A 30 -13.45 53.45 -4.04
C VAL A 30 -14.83 53.10 -3.47
N ALA A 31 -15.29 51.86 -3.60
CA ALA A 31 -16.54 51.43 -2.99
C ALA A 31 -16.47 51.43 -1.46
N ALA A 32 -15.36 50.96 -0.89
CA ALA A 32 -15.10 50.99 0.56
C ALA A 32 -15.09 52.42 1.11
N GLU A 33 -14.39 53.35 0.44
CA GLU A 33 -14.33 54.78 0.79
C GLU A 33 -15.71 55.45 0.75
N LYS A 34 -16.63 54.93 -0.07
CA LYS A 34 -18.02 55.39 -0.13
C LYS A 34 -18.93 54.72 0.91
N GLY A 35 -18.39 53.86 1.77
CA GLY A 35 -19.10 53.20 2.86
C GLY A 35 -19.94 52.00 2.41
N ALA A 36 -19.56 51.31 1.35
CA ALA A 36 -20.19 50.03 0.98
C ALA A 36 -19.77 48.92 1.96
N ASN A 37 -20.68 48.01 2.29
CA ASN A 37 -20.40 46.84 3.15
C ASN A 37 -19.79 45.67 2.37
N GLY A 38 -19.81 45.74 1.04
CA GLY A 38 -19.26 44.74 0.15
C GLY A 38 -19.41 45.13 -1.31
N VAL A 39 -18.70 44.41 -2.17
CA VAL A 39 -18.54 44.74 -3.58
C VAL A 39 -18.82 43.50 -4.43
N ILE A 40 -19.68 43.67 -5.43
CA ILE A 40 -20.01 42.66 -6.43
C ILE A 40 -19.50 43.16 -7.77
N ILE A 41 -18.47 42.52 -8.30
CA ILE A 41 -17.89 42.84 -9.61
C ILE A 41 -18.44 41.86 -10.64
N TYR A 42 -19.16 42.32 -11.65
CA TYR A 42 -19.60 41.46 -12.75
C TYR A 42 -18.67 41.55 -13.95
N ASN A 43 -18.49 40.42 -14.62
CA ASN A 43 -17.51 40.27 -15.70
C ASN A 43 -17.92 41.04 -16.99
N TYR A 44 -17.00 41.13 -17.96
CA TYR A 44 -17.19 41.85 -19.23
C TYR A 44 -18.36 41.30 -20.07
N PRO A 45 -18.99 42.14 -20.90
CA PRO A 45 -19.95 41.69 -21.92
C PRO A 45 -19.40 40.53 -22.76
N GLY A 46 -20.25 39.55 -23.06
CA GLY A 46 -19.88 38.37 -23.85
C GLY A 46 -19.19 37.24 -23.08
N THR A 47 -18.85 37.43 -21.79
CA THR A 47 -18.23 36.36 -20.97
C THR A 47 -19.23 35.35 -20.40
N GLY A 48 -20.54 35.57 -20.57
CA GLY A 48 -21.58 34.66 -20.09
C GLY A 48 -21.58 34.55 -18.56
N ASN A 49 -21.52 33.32 -18.06
CA ASN A 49 -21.44 33.00 -16.62
C ASN A 49 -20.00 32.82 -16.10
N LYS A 50 -18.99 33.10 -16.94
CA LYS A 50 -17.59 32.90 -16.55
C LYS A 50 -17.17 33.89 -15.47
N VAL A 51 -16.49 33.36 -14.45
CA VAL A 51 -15.81 34.10 -13.39
C VAL A 51 -14.35 33.66 -13.33
N PHE A 52 -13.50 34.47 -12.72
CA PHE A 52 -12.10 34.12 -12.46
C PHE A 52 -11.65 34.80 -11.16
N PRO A 53 -10.56 34.32 -10.54
CA PRO A 53 -10.09 34.86 -9.27
C PRO A 53 -9.73 36.34 -9.39
N MET A 54 -10.17 37.15 -8.42
CA MET A 54 -9.74 38.54 -8.32
C MET A 54 -8.49 38.62 -7.44
N SER A 55 -7.39 39.11 -8.01
CA SER A 55 -6.23 39.51 -7.22
C SER A 55 -6.37 40.98 -6.85
N HIS A 56 -6.34 41.27 -5.55
CA HIS A 56 -6.31 42.64 -5.02
C HIS A 56 -5.53 42.66 -3.71
N GLN A 57 -4.95 43.82 -3.38
CA GLN A 57 -4.45 44.08 -2.03
C GLN A 57 -5.67 44.02 -1.11
N GLY A 58 -5.59 43.22 -0.04
CA GLY A 58 -6.73 42.95 0.84
C GLY A 58 -7.40 44.25 1.28
N THR A 59 -8.73 44.24 1.31
CA THR A 59 -9.51 45.29 1.96
C THR A 59 -9.86 44.81 3.34
N GLU A 60 -9.37 45.50 4.36
CA GLU A 60 -9.38 45.00 5.74
C GLU A 60 -10.78 44.60 6.21
N ASN A 61 -11.84 45.29 5.74
CA ASN A 61 -13.18 45.20 6.34
C ASN A 61 -14.36 44.99 5.37
N ILE A 62 -14.14 44.76 4.06
CA ILE A 62 -15.24 44.54 3.11
C ILE A 62 -15.06 43.28 2.27
N VAL A 63 -16.17 42.60 1.97
CA VAL A 63 -16.20 41.39 1.14
C VAL A 63 -16.28 41.80 -0.33
N ALA A 64 -15.43 41.22 -1.19
CA ALA A 64 -15.46 41.42 -2.64
C ALA A 64 -15.67 40.09 -3.38
N VAL A 65 -16.72 40.01 -4.20
CA VAL A 65 -17.05 38.81 -4.99
C VAL A 65 -17.20 39.13 -6.47
N MET A 66 -16.86 38.15 -7.31
CA MET A 66 -17.09 38.23 -8.75
C MET A 66 -18.29 37.40 -9.17
N ILE A 67 -19.12 37.94 -10.07
CA ILE A 67 -20.20 37.21 -10.72
C ILE A 67 -20.07 37.26 -12.25
N GLY A 68 -20.74 36.33 -12.93
CA GLY A 68 -20.82 36.32 -14.39
C GLY A 68 -21.54 37.56 -14.94
N ASN A 69 -21.22 37.92 -16.19
CA ASN A 69 -21.81 39.09 -16.85
C ASN A 69 -23.33 38.99 -16.98
N LEU A 70 -23.87 37.81 -17.32
CA LEU A 70 -25.32 37.62 -17.47
C LEU A 70 -26.07 37.97 -16.18
N LYS A 71 -25.58 37.48 -15.04
CA LYS A 71 -26.18 37.76 -13.74
C LYS A 71 -26.03 39.23 -13.35
N GLY A 72 -24.85 39.82 -13.58
CA GLY A 72 -24.62 41.24 -13.33
C GLY A 72 -25.56 42.15 -14.11
N MET A 73 -25.75 41.88 -15.40
CA MET A 73 -26.66 42.63 -16.26
C MET A 73 -28.12 42.45 -15.86
N GLU A 74 -28.51 41.25 -15.42
CA GLU A 74 -29.85 41.00 -14.87
C GLU A 74 -30.12 41.88 -13.64
N LEU A 75 -29.18 41.90 -12.69
CA LEU A 75 -29.26 42.73 -11.48
C LEU A 75 -29.29 44.22 -11.82
N LEU A 76 -28.41 44.67 -12.72
CA LEU A 76 -28.35 46.06 -13.16
C LEU A 76 -29.68 46.51 -13.78
N ARG A 77 -30.29 45.68 -14.63
CA ARG A 77 -31.57 45.98 -15.27
C ARG A 77 -32.71 46.11 -14.25
N LEU A 78 -32.73 45.29 -13.20
CA LEU A 78 -33.72 45.40 -12.13
C LEU A 78 -33.56 46.71 -11.37
N ILE A 79 -32.34 47.08 -11.01
CA ILE A 79 -32.01 48.33 -10.31
C ILE A 79 -32.40 49.54 -11.17
N GLN A 80 -32.09 49.52 -12.47
CA GLN A 80 -32.47 50.60 -13.41
C GLN A 80 -33.98 50.77 -13.55
N LYS A 81 -34.76 49.70 -13.36
CA LYS A 81 -36.22 49.74 -13.31
C LYS A 81 -36.78 50.21 -11.96
N GLY A 82 -35.93 50.60 -11.01
CA GLY A 82 -36.32 51.03 -9.68
C GLY A 82 -36.69 49.88 -8.74
N VAL A 83 -36.35 48.63 -9.08
CA VAL A 83 -36.59 47.46 -8.23
C VAL A 83 -35.49 47.37 -7.18
N TYR A 84 -35.88 47.28 -5.91
CA TYR A 84 -34.95 47.01 -4.82
C TYR A 84 -34.50 45.56 -4.83
N VAL A 85 -33.19 45.34 -4.78
CA VAL A 85 -32.58 44.00 -4.79
C VAL A 85 -31.79 43.80 -3.50
N THR A 86 -32.11 42.73 -2.78
CA THR A 86 -31.36 42.30 -1.59
C THR A 86 -30.47 41.12 -1.95
N ILE A 87 -29.21 41.16 -1.54
CA ILE A 87 -28.22 40.12 -1.82
C ILE A 87 -27.56 39.70 -0.50
N ILE A 88 -27.46 38.38 -0.30
CA ILE A 88 -26.75 37.75 0.81
C ILE A 88 -25.54 37.03 0.22
N ILE A 89 -24.35 37.27 0.79
CA ILE A 89 -23.09 36.64 0.35
C ILE A 89 -22.66 35.65 1.44
N GLU A 90 -22.56 34.38 1.07
CA GLU A 90 -22.11 33.30 1.95
C GLU A 90 -20.79 32.69 1.44
N VAL A 91 -19.97 32.18 2.35
CA VAL A 91 -18.69 31.54 2.01
C VAL A 91 -18.95 30.18 1.38
N GLY A 92 -18.54 30.02 0.12
CA GLY A 92 -18.67 28.76 -0.62
C GLY A 92 -17.56 27.74 -0.34
N ARG A 93 -17.60 26.60 -1.05
CA ARG A 93 -16.56 25.55 -0.97
C ARG A 93 -15.30 25.95 -1.74
N MET A 94 -14.13 25.67 -1.18
CA MET A 94 -12.86 25.84 -1.89
C MET A 94 -12.70 24.78 -2.99
N HIS A 95 -12.47 25.22 -4.23
CA HIS A 95 -12.20 24.33 -5.36
C HIS A 95 -10.74 24.47 -5.80
N MET A 96 -9.93 23.42 -5.60
CA MET A 96 -8.51 23.36 -5.95
C MET A 96 -8.25 22.26 -6.99
N PRO A 97 -8.55 22.49 -8.28
CA PRO A 97 -8.51 21.46 -9.31
C PRO A 97 -7.11 20.83 -9.48
N TRP A 98 -6.05 21.65 -9.38
CA TRP A 98 -4.66 21.19 -9.47
C TRP A 98 -4.34 20.12 -8.44
N LEU A 99 -4.72 20.33 -7.18
CA LEU A 99 -4.45 19.39 -6.09
C LEU A 99 -5.12 18.04 -6.35
N SER A 100 -6.34 18.06 -6.88
CA SER A 100 -7.04 16.83 -7.30
C SER A 100 -6.28 16.08 -8.38
N HIS A 101 -5.78 16.78 -9.42
CA HIS A 101 -5.04 16.13 -10.51
C HIS A 101 -3.72 15.51 -10.04
N TYR A 102 -2.96 16.20 -9.19
CA TYR A 102 -1.71 15.67 -8.64
C TYR A 102 -1.95 14.44 -7.75
N VAL A 103 -2.96 14.48 -6.90
CA VAL A 103 -3.34 13.36 -6.03
C VAL A 103 -3.75 12.15 -6.87
N MET A 104 -4.59 12.33 -7.88
CA MET A 104 -4.99 11.25 -8.77
C MET A 104 -3.80 10.67 -9.56
N SER A 105 -2.90 11.51 -10.05
CA SER A 105 -1.69 11.08 -10.74
C SER A 105 -0.79 10.23 -9.83
N LEU A 106 -0.55 10.67 -8.59
CA LEU A 106 0.26 9.93 -7.62
C LEU A 106 -0.28 8.51 -7.37
N PHE A 107 -1.61 8.37 -7.20
CA PHE A 107 -2.23 7.07 -7.00
C PHE A 107 -2.07 6.14 -8.21
N THR A 108 -2.16 6.68 -9.44
CA THR A 108 -1.97 5.87 -10.66
C THR A 108 -0.54 5.34 -10.79
N PHE A 109 0.47 6.16 -10.49
CA PHE A 109 1.87 5.74 -10.49
C PHE A 109 2.15 4.69 -9.41
N LEU A 110 1.63 4.89 -8.19
CA LEU A 110 1.78 3.92 -7.12
C LEU A 110 1.15 2.56 -7.49
N ALA A 111 -0.06 2.55 -8.02
CA ALA A 111 -0.72 1.31 -8.46
C ALA A 111 0.07 0.60 -9.57
N ALA A 112 0.58 1.34 -10.56
CA ALA A 112 1.37 0.78 -11.65
C ALA A 112 2.69 0.16 -11.16
N THR A 113 3.38 0.82 -10.22
CA THR A 113 4.63 0.28 -9.63
C THR A 113 4.37 -0.99 -8.83
N VAL A 114 3.30 -1.04 -8.02
CA VAL A 114 2.91 -2.24 -7.27
C VAL A 114 2.56 -3.38 -8.22
N ALA A 115 1.79 -3.11 -9.28
CA ALA A 115 1.46 -4.10 -10.30
C ALA A 115 2.71 -4.63 -11.02
N TYR A 116 3.64 -3.74 -11.38
CA TYR A 116 4.92 -4.13 -11.98
C TYR A 116 5.76 -5.00 -11.05
N LEU A 117 5.87 -4.66 -9.76
CA LEU A 117 6.60 -5.46 -8.78
C LEU A 117 5.94 -6.83 -8.58
N PHE A 118 4.62 -6.89 -8.51
CA PHE A 118 3.89 -8.15 -8.41
C PHE A 118 4.16 -9.04 -9.63
N LEU A 119 4.05 -8.48 -10.84
CA LEU A 119 4.37 -9.19 -12.08
C LEU A 119 5.84 -9.60 -12.11
N TYR A 120 6.78 -8.74 -11.69
CA TYR A 120 8.20 -9.08 -11.62
C TYR A 120 8.48 -10.21 -10.62
N CYS A 121 7.85 -10.20 -9.45
CA CYS A 121 7.98 -11.26 -8.45
C CYS A 121 7.30 -12.57 -8.89
N ALA A 122 6.18 -12.50 -9.61
CA ALA A 122 5.47 -13.66 -10.14
C ALA A 122 6.13 -14.23 -11.41
N TRP A 123 6.73 -13.36 -12.23
CA TRP A 123 7.44 -13.72 -13.46
C TRP A 123 8.90 -14.07 -13.23
N ARG A 124 9.51 -13.62 -12.12
CA ARG A 124 10.71 -14.26 -11.58
C ARG A 124 10.33 -15.73 -11.44
N PRO A 125 10.81 -16.61 -12.33
CA PRO A 125 10.55 -18.02 -12.16
C PRO A 125 11.10 -18.32 -10.78
N GLN A 126 10.32 -19.00 -9.94
CA GLN A 126 10.95 -19.83 -8.92
C GLN A 126 11.87 -20.76 -9.71
N VAL A 127 13.13 -20.36 -9.90
CA VAL A 127 14.20 -21.24 -10.33
C VAL A 127 14.05 -22.39 -9.35
N PRO A 128 13.58 -23.58 -9.78
CA PRO A 128 13.29 -24.65 -8.86
C PRO A 128 14.62 -24.95 -8.23
N ASN A 129 14.76 -24.50 -6.97
CA ASN A 129 16.05 -24.26 -6.36
C ASN A 129 16.82 -25.57 -6.53
N SER A 130 17.91 -25.58 -7.31
CA SER A 130 18.57 -26.84 -7.71
C SER A 130 18.93 -27.67 -6.48
N SER A 131 19.15 -26.99 -5.35
CA SER A 131 19.25 -27.51 -3.99
C SER A 131 18.05 -28.35 -3.53
N THR A 132 16.80 -27.99 -3.84
CA THR A 132 15.59 -28.75 -3.50
C THR A 132 15.48 -30.05 -4.28
N ARG A 133 15.78 -30.05 -5.59
CA ARG A 133 15.84 -31.27 -6.40
C ARG A 133 16.96 -32.19 -5.92
N ARG A 134 18.16 -31.64 -5.66
CA ARG A 134 19.29 -32.37 -5.10
C ARG A 134 18.96 -32.97 -3.73
N ARG A 135 18.28 -32.22 -2.85
CA ARG A 135 17.85 -32.71 -1.52
C ARG A 135 16.82 -33.83 -1.62
N ARG A 136 15.87 -33.74 -2.56
CA ARG A 136 14.91 -34.82 -2.85
C ARG A 136 15.61 -36.08 -3.35
N GLN A 137 16.57 -35.94 -4.27
CA GLN A 137 17.35 -37.05 -4.79
C GLN A 137 18.14 -37.75 -3.67
N ILE A 138 18.91 -37.00 -2.88
CA ILE A 138 19.68 -37.56 -1.75
C ILE A 138 18.76 -38.30 -0.77
N LYS A 139 17.59 -37.75 -0.44
CA LYS A 139 16.63 -38.43 0.46
C LYS A 139 16.11 -39.74 -0.15
N ALA A 140 15.87 -39.77 -1.45
CA ALA A 140 15.47 -40.99 -2.16
C ALA A 140 16.60 -42.03 -2.16
N ASP A 141 17.84 -41.61 -2.41
CA ASP A 141 19.01 -42.48 -2.42
C ASP A 141 19.29 -43.07 -1.03
N VAL A 142 19.20 -42.26 0.04
CA VAL A 142 19.30 -42.72 1.44
C VAL A 142 18.21 -43.76 1.74
N LYS A 143 16.95 -43.49 1.38
CA LYS A 143 15.85 -44.43 1.62
C LYS A 143 16.08 -45.77 0.90
N LYS A 144 16.60 -45.72 -0.33
CA LYS A 144 16.96 -46.90 -1.10
C LYS A 144 18.10 -47.68 -0.44
N ALA A 145 19.17 -47.01 -0.03
CA ALA A 145 20.32 -47.63 0.65
C ALA A 145 19.91 -48.28 1.97
N ILE A 146 19.07 -47.62 2.79
CA ILE A 146 18.52 -48.18 4.03
C ILE A 146 17.76 -49.48 3.76
N GLY A 147 16.99 -49.54 2.66
CA GLY A 147 16.25 -50.74 2.25
C GLY A 147 17.14 -51.92 1.82
N GLN A 148 18.41 -51.65 1.48
CA GLN A 148 19.39 -52.67 1.06
C GLN A 148 20.27 -53.16 2.21
N LEU A 149 20.20 -52.54 3.39
CA LEU A 149 20.95 -52.97 4.57
C LEU A 149 20.43 -54.29 5.13
N GLN A 150 21.33 -55.11 5.63
CA GLN A 150 21.01 -56.42 6.19
C GLN A 150 20.11 -56.27 7.42
N LEU A 151 19.04 -57.06 7.46
CA LEU A 151 18.15 -57.20 8.60
C LEU A 151 18.32 -58.59 9.20
N ARG A 152 18.38 -58.66 10.53
CA ARG A 152 18.45 -59.91 11.29
C ARG A 152 17.46 -59.84 12.44
N VAL A 153 16.80 -60.95 12.71
CA VAL A 153 16.00 -61.13 13.93
C VAL A 153 16.87 -61.91 14.92
N LEU A 154 17.04 -61.37 16.13
CA LEU A 154 17.84 -62.03 17.16
C LEU A 154 17.13 -63.28 17.68
N LYS A 155 17.89 -64.36 17.87
CA LYS A 155 17.41 -65.65 18.40
C LYS A 155 18.02 -65.91 19.77
N GLU A 156 17.34 -66.71 20.59
CA GLU A 156 17.88 -67.18 21.86
C GLU A 156 19.23 -67.88 21.64
N GLY A 157 20.27 -67.42 22.34
CA GLY A 157 21.65 -67.90 22.18
C GLY A 157 22.53 -67.08 21.22
N ASP A 158 22.02 -66.01 20.61
CA ASP A 158 22.85 -65.06 19.88
C ASP A 158 23.80 -64.31 20.83
N LYS A 159 25.07 -64.11 20.43
CA LYS A 159 26.09 -63.43 21.24
C LYS A 159 25.69 -62.02 21.66
N GLU A 160 24.96 -61.31 20.80
CA GLU A 160 24.52 -59.93 21.02
C GLU A 160 23.42 -59.80 22.11
N LEU A 161 22.96 -60.91 22.67
CA LEU A 161 22.01 -60.95 23.80
C LEU A 161 22.72 -61.01 25.16
N ASP A 162 24.06 -61.04 25.19
CA ASP A 162 24.82 -60.99 26.44
C ASP A 162 24.66 -59.61 27.10
N PRO A 163 24.05 -59.53 28.30
CA PRO A 163 23.79 -58.26 28.98
C PRO A 163 25.05 -57.47 29.34
N ASN A 164 26.22 -58.11 29.32
CA ASN A 164 27.47 -57.52 29.79
C ASN A 164 28.24 -56.76 28.69
N GLU A 165 27.90 -56.93 27.42
CA GLU A 165 28.70 -56.36 26.31
C GLU A 165 27.89 -55.59 25.24
N ASP A 166 26.59 -55.87 25.02
CA ASP A 166 25.87 -55.28 23.86
C ASP A 166 24.52 -54.59 24.21
N SER A 167 24.45 -53.28 23.96
CA SER A 167 23.21 -52.48 24.02
C SER A 167 23.07 -51.57 22.79
N CYS A 168 21.84 -51.23 22.42
CA CYS A 168 21.62 -50.32 21.31
C CYS A 168 21.95 -48.88 21.71
N VAL A 169 23.06 -48.31 21.23
CA VAL A 169 23.51 -46.95 21.59
C VAL A 169 22.55 -45.81 21.20
N VAL A 170 21.48 -46.11 20.46
CA VAL A 170 20.49 -45.10 20.05
C VAL A 170 19.35 -44.98 21.08
N CYS A 171 18.90 -46.10 21.66
CA CYS A 171 17.87 -46.11 22.72
C CYS A 171 18.40 -46.49 24.10
N PHE A 172 19.65 -46.94 24.20
CA PHE A 172 20.33 -47.44 25.39
C PHE A 172 19.70 -48.71 26.00
N ASP A 173 18.87 -49.42 25.25
CA ASP A 173 18.27 -50.69 25.69
C ASP A 173 19.14 -51.90 25.35
N ILE A 174 19.10 -52.92 26.22
CA ILE A 174 19.69 -54.24 26.00
C ILE A 174 18.87 -54.98 24.92
N TYR A 175 19.56 -55.70 24.04
CA TYR A 175 18.92 -56.49 23.01
C TYR A 175 18.15 -57.68 23.59
N LYS A 176 17.00 -57.99 22.99
CA LYS A 176 16.12 -59.08 23.40
C LYS A 176 15.91 -60.10 22.27
N PRO A 177 15.60 -61.36 22.60
CA PRO A 177 15.13 -62.31 21.59
C PRO A 177 13.97 -61.72 20.78
N GLN A 178 13.95 -62.00 19.48
CA GLN A 178 12.99 -61.47 18.51
C GLN A 178 13.15 -60.00 18.12
N ASP A 179 14.12 -59.27 18.69
CA ASP A 179 14.42 -57.92 18.23
C ASP A 179 14.88 -57.93 16.77
N VAL A 180 14.34 -56.98 15.99
CA VAL A 180 14.75 -56.76 14.60
C VAL A 180 15.88 -55.75 14.58
N VAL A 181 17.08 -56.24 14.32
CA VAL A 181 18.28 -55.41 14.20
C VAL A 181 18.65 -55.20 12.74
N ARG A 182 19.23 -54.04 12.46
CA ARG A 182 19.76 -53.66 11.14
C ARG A 182 21.27 -53.52 11.25
N ILE A 183 21.97 -54.22 10.36
CA ILE A 183 23.43 -54.24 10.29
C ILE A 183 23.87 -53.26 9.19
N LEU A 184 24.68 -52.28 9.55
CA LEU A 184 25.22 -51.28 8.63
C LEU A 184 26.37 -51.87 7.80
N THR A 185 26.77 -51.18 6.73
CA THR A 185 27.94 -51.55 5.90
C THR A 185 29.25 -51.57 6.71
N CYS A 186 29.35 -50.74 7.74
CA CYS A 186 30.44 -50.71 8.72
C CYS A 186 30.34 -51.79 9.82
N LYS A 187 29.44 -52.78 9.68
CA LYS A 187 29.22 -53.92 10.59
C LYS A 187 28.63 -53.63 11.97
N HIS A 188 28.49 -52.37 12.36
CA HIS A 188 27.69 -52.00 13.54
C HIS A 188 26.20 -52.32 13.32
N PHE A 189 25.51 -52.77 14.36
CA PHE A 189 24.09 -53.12 14.32
C PHE A 189 23.31 -52.36 15.41
N PHE A 190 22.04 -52.11 15.12
CA PHE A 190 21.14 -51.33 15.97
C PHE A 190 19.70 -51.84 15.77
N HIS A 191 18.78 -51.57 16.70
CA HIS A 191 17.36 -51.81 16.42
C HIS A 191 16.93 -51.08 15.16
N LYS A 192 16.23 -51.79 14.28
CA LYS A 192 15.70 -51.21 13.03
C LYS A 192 14.87 -49.95 13.30
N ALA A 193 14.03 -49.97 14.34
CA ALA A 193 13.18 -48.83 14.70
C ALA A 193 14.00 -47.59 15.11
N CYS A 194 15.18 -47.79 15.69
CA CYS A 194 16.04 -46.72 16.18
C CYS A 194 16.93 -46.15 15.08
N ILE A 195 17.51 -47.02 14.24
CA ILE A 195 18.50 -46.59 13.25
C ILE A 195 17.88 -46.05 11.95
N ASP A 196 16.68 -46.47 11.57
CA ASP A 196 16.04 -46.00 10.32
C ASP A 196 15.77 -44.49 10.33
N PRO A 197 15.16 -43.90 11.39
CA PRO A 197 14.98 -42.45 11.48
C PRO A 197 16.31 -41.71 11.55
N TRP A 198 17.30 -42.26 12.27
CA TRP A 198 18.64 -41.68 12.38
C TRP A 198 19.32 -41.58 11.02
N LEU A 199 19.30 -42.65 10.21
CA LEU A 199 19.91 -42.67 8.88
C LEU A 199 19.20 -41.74 7.90
N LEU A 200 17.87 -41.58 8.01
CA LEU A 200 17.12 -40.59 7.21
C LEU A 200 17.51 -39.14 7.52
N ALA A 201 17.93 -38.86 8.76
CA ALA A 201 18.36 -37.54 9.19
C ALA A 201 19.87 -37.28 8.94
N HIS A 202 20.73 -38.26 9.26
CA HIS A 202 22.17 -38.06 9.36
C HIS A 202 23.01 -38.95 8.43
N ARG A 203 22.40 -39.95 7.76
CA ARG A 203 23.03 -40.91 6.82
C ARG A 203 24.32 -41.60 7.30
N THR A 204 24.65 -41.50 8.58
CA THR A 204 25.93 -41.92 9.14
C THR A 204 25.72 -42.84 10.32
N CYS A 205 26.64 -43.79 10.50
CA CYS A 205 26.65 -44.66 11.68
C CYS A 205 26.79 -43.82 12.97
N PRO A 206 25.95 -44.03 14.00
CA PRO A 206 26.09 -43.36 15.29
C PRO A 206 27.48 -43.55 15.92
N MET A 207 28.06 -44.76 15.77
CA MET A 207 29.33 -45.15 16.39
C MET A 207 30.56 -44.64 15.63
N CYS A 208 30.70 -44.96 14.34
CA CYS A 208 31.93 -44.68 13.57
C CYS A 208 31.80 -43.54 12.55
N LYS A 209 30.62 -42.92 12.42
CA LYS A 209 30.33 -41.85 11.44
C LYS A 209 30.51 -42.22 9.96
N CYS A 210 30.70 -43.50 9.62
CA CYS A 210 30.71 -43.97 8.24
C CYS A 210 29.38 -43.62 7.54
N ASP A 211 29.46 -43.02 6.35
CA ASP A 211 28.31 -42.65 5.51
C ASP A 211 27.81 -43.88 4.75
N ILE A 212 26.53 -44.21 4.88
CA ILE A 212 25.95 -45.40 4.22
C ILE A 212 25.91 -45.29 2.70
N LEU A 213 26.10 -44.08 2.14
CA LEU A 213 26.16 -43.84 0.70
C LEU A 213 27.60 -43.87 0.14
N LYS A 214 28.62 -43.91 1.00
CA LYS A 214 30.03 -44.02 0.61
C LYS A 214 30.50 -45.44 0.90
N THR A 215 30.15 -46.36 0.00
CA THR A 215 30.75 -47.70 -0.08
C THR A 215 32.05 -47.66 -0.85
#